data_AF-A0A2E6TRG6-F1
#
_entry.id   AF-A0A2E6TRG6-F1
#
_cell.length_a   1.000
_cell.length_b   1.000
_cell.length_c   1.000
_cell.angle_alpha   90.00
_cell.angle_beta   90.00
_cell.angle_gamma   90.00
#
_symmetry.space_group_name_H-M   'P 1'
#
loop_
_entity.id
_entity.type
_entity.pdbx_description
1 polymer ?
#
loop_
_entity_poly.entity_id
_entity_poly.type
_entity_poly.pdbx_seq_one_letter_code
_entity_poly.pdbx_strand_id
1 'polypeptide(L)'
;MEMEKRDKEGNVVGQPEEGLWFKRGETEPYTGIVAGHYKGGQIESRREYKDGVQIGEETHWYDSGKKRMEMIYKDGEIISTTLWDLEGNKQGE
;
A
#
# COMPACT_ATOMS: atom_id res chain seq x y z
N MET A 1 -1.12 -4.41 -11.43
CA MET A 1 0.09 -5.22 -11.15
C MET A 1 -0.25 -6.15 -10.01
N GLU A 2 0.04 -7.43 -10.13
CA GLU A 2 -0.24 -8.39 -9.07
C GLU A 2 1.00 -8.52 -8.17
N MET A 3 0.80 -8.19 -6.90
CA MET A 3 1.83 -8.18 -5.87
C MET A 3 1.47 -9.23 -4.82
N GLU A 4 2.46 -9.93 -4.30
CA GLU A 4 2.30 -10.88 -3.22
C GLU A 4 3.35 -10.62 -2.15
N LYS A 5 2.96 -10.79 -0.88
CA LYS A 5 3.89 -10.72 0.24
C LYS A 5 4.34 -12.12 0.57
N ARG A 6 5.66 -12.33 0.74
CA ARG A 6 6.22 -13.63 1.09
C ARG A 6 7.05 -13.54 2.36
N ASP A 7 6.99 -14.58 3.19
CA ASP A 7 7.85 -14.73 4.36
C ASP A 7 9.29 -15.14 3.95
N LYS A 8 10.15 -15.35 4.95
CA LYS A 8 11.56 -15.77 4.77
C LYS A 8 11.72 -17.17 4.14
N GLU A 9 10.70 -18.01 4.24
CA GLU A 9 10.64 -19.36 3.66
C GLU A 9 10.03 -19.34 2.24
N GLY A 10 9.52 -18.18 1.81
CA GLY A 10 8.94 -17.97 0.49
C GLY A 10 7.44 -18.24 0.42
N ASN A 11 6.76 -18.49 1.54
CA ASN A 11 5.32 -18.71 1.53
C ASN A 11 4.58 -17.38 1.41
N VAL A 12 3.46 -17.38 0.67
CA VAL A 12 2.62 -16.19 0.54
C VAL A 12 1.89 -15.93 1.86
N VAL A 13 2.08 -14.74 2.41
CA VAL A 13 1.52 -14.31 3.70
C VAL A 13 0.69 -13.04 3.56
N GLY A 14 -0.22 -12.82 4.52
CA GLY A 14 -1.06 -11.63 4.57
C GLY A 14 -0.48 -10.50 5.43
N GLN A 15 -1.33 -9.55 5.81
CA GLN A 15 -1.08 -8.69 6.97
C GLN A 15 -1.77 -9.33 8.19
N PRO A 16 -1.14 -9.40 9.37
CA PRO A 16 -0.01 -8.62 9.85
C PRO A 16 1.37 -9.31 9.76
N GLU A 17 1.45 -10.52 9.21
CA GLU A 17 2.67 -11.34 9.20
C GLU A 17 3.84 -10.62 8.53
N GLU A 18 5.06 -10.76 9.06
CA GLU A 18 6.26 -10.18 8.47
C GLU A 18 6.58 -10.79 7.10
N GLY A 19 7.12 -10.00 6.19
CA GLY A 19 7.45 -10.47 4.85
C GLY A 19 7.78 -9.35 3.88
N LEU A 20 8.34 -9.73 2.72
CA LEU A 20 8.72 -8.83 1.65
C LEU A 20 7.72 -8.92 0.49
N TRP A 21 7.49 -7.80 -0.17
CA TRP A 21 6.63 -7.72 -1.35
C TRP A 21 7.38 -8.06 -2.61
N PHE A 22 6.79 -8.91 -3.43
CA PHE A 22 7.29 -9.35 -4.73
C PHE A 22 6.22 -9.10 -5.78
N LYS A 23 6.64 -8.81 -7.00
CA LYS A 23 5.75 -8.93 -8.14
C LYS A 23 5.58 -10.42 -8.44
N ARG A 24 4.34 -10.86 -8.74
CA ARG A 24 4.08 -12.28 -8.98
C ARG A 24 4.95 -12.81 -10.11
N GLY A 25 5.65 -13.91 -9.83
CA GLY A 25 6.60 -14.54 -10.73
C GLY A 25 8.04 -14.02 -10.64
N GLU A 26 8.30 -12.95 -9.90
CA GLU A 26 9.67 -12.49 -9.62
C GLU A 26 10.21 -13.10 -8.32
N THR A 27 11.53 -13.27 -8.28
CA THR A 27 12.27 -13.77 -7.11
C THR A 27 12.95 -12.66 -6.32
N GLU A 28 13.11 -11.48 -6.94
CA GLU A 28 13.72 -10.32 -6.30
C GLU A 28 12.66 -9.46 -5.61
N PRO A 29 12.94 -8.94 -4.39
CA PRO A 29 12.03 -8.04 -3.70
C PRO A 29 11.72 -6.81 -4.54
N TYR A 30 10.45 -6.41 -4.57
CA TYR A 30 10.01 -5.33 -5.44
C TYR A 30 10.47 -3.96 -4.93
N THR A 31 10.99 -3.14 -5.84
CA THR A 31 11.28 -1.73 -5.61
C THR A 31 10.53 -0.89 -6.63
N GLY A 32 9.71 0.03 -6.14
CA GLY A 32 8.96 0.95 -6.97
C GLY A 32 7.59 1.30 -6.40
N ILE A 33 6.78 1.95 -7.23
CA ILE A 33 5.44 2.40 -6.88
C ILE A 33 4.43 1.40 -7.44
N VAL A 34 3.43 1.04 -6.63
CA VAL A 34 2.28 0.24 -7.03
C VAL A 34 1.04 1.14 -6.94
N ALA A 35 0.34 1.28 -8.06
CA ALA A 35 -0.93 1.99 -8.12
C ALA A 35 -2.08 1.02 -8.43
N GLY A 36 -3.08 1.00 -7.54
CA GLY A 36 -4.38 0.37 -7.78
C GLY A 36 -5.31 1.34 -8.51
N HIS A 37 -6.15 0.83 -9.40
CA HIS A 37 -7.15 1.63 -10.10
C HIS A 37 -8.52 1.00 -9.95
N TYR A 38 -9.54 1.83 -9.77
CA TYR A 38 -10.93 1.41 -9.85
C TYR A 38 -11.26 0.89 -11.25
N LYS A 39 -12.39 0.18 -11.38
CA LYS A 39 -12.89 -0.31 -12.69
C LYS A 39 -13.07 0.82 -13.72
N GLY A 40 -13.30 2.05 -13.26
CA GLY A 40 -13.40 3.25 -14.10
C GLY A 40 -12.07 3.85 -14.55
N GLY A 41 -10.93 3.30 -14.12
CA GLY A 41 -9.58 3.78 -14.49
C GLY A 41 -9.03 4.89 -13.60
N GLN A 42 -9.82 5.42 -12.67
CA GLN A 42 -9.33 6.36 -11.65
C GLN A 42 -8.50 5.66 -10.57
N ILE A 43 -7.51 6.37 -10.04
CA ILE A 43 -6.59 5.80 -9.05
C ILE A 43 -7.33 5.52 -7.74
N GLU A 44 -7.20 4.30 -7.25
CA GLU A 44 -7.79 3.85 -5.99
C GLU A 44 -6.77 3.92 -4.86
N SER A 45 -5.53 3.51 -5.14
CA SER A 45 -4.46 3.46 -4.14
C SER A 45 -3.09 3.66 -4.77
N ARG A 46 -2.15 4.18 -3.98
CA ARG A 46 -0.74 4.36 -4.37
C ARG A 46 0.11 3.99 -3.17
N ARG A 47 1.06 3.07 -3.41
CA ARG A 47 1.94 2.50 -2.39
C ARG A 47 3.36 2.50 -2.91
N GLU A 48 4.32 2.77 -2.03
CA GLU A 48 5.75 2.77 -2.37
C GLU A 48 6.47 1.65 -1.62
N TYR A 49 7.32 0.94 -2.35
CA TYR A 49 8.10 -0.19 -1.84
C TYR A 49 9.56 -0.01 -2.21
N LYS A 50 10.43 -0.40 -1.29
CA LYS A 50 11.86 -0.47 -1.49
C LYS A 50 12.39 -1.78 -0.92
N ASP A 51 13.06 -2.56 -1.75
CA ASP A 51 13.59 -3.88 -1.39
C ASP A 51 12.50 -4.79 -0.78
N GLY A 52 11.28 -4.71 -1.31
CA GLY A 52 10.10 -5.44 -0.83
C GLY A 52 9.51 -4.93 0.49
N VAL A 53 10.11 -3.93 1.12
CA VAL A 53 9.57 -3.29 2.33
C VAL A 53 8.74 -2.09 1.94
N GLN A 54 7.58 -1.94 2.58
CA GLN A 54 6.74 -0.78 2.36
C GLN A 54 7.33 0.46 3.05
N ILE A 55 7.45 1.55 2.30
CA ILE A 55 8.03 2.80 2.79
C ILE A 55 7.18 4.01 2.39
N GLY A 56 7.33 5.11 3.12
CA GLY A 56 6.74 6.39 2.73
C GLY A 56 5.23 6.42 2.89
N GLU A 57 4.56 7.15 2.00
CA GLU A 57 3.10 7.37 2.06
C GLU A 57 2.35 6.31 1.22
N GLU A 58 1.43 5.58 1.87
CA GLU A 58 0.34 4.88 1.21
C GLU A 58 -0.89 5.77 1.22
N THR A 59 -1.40 6.11 0.03
CA THR A 59 -2.61 6.91 -0.10
C THR A 59 -3.70 6.07 -0.76
N HIS A 60 -4.93 6.18 -0.25
CA HIS A 60 -6.14 5.70 -0.89
C HIS A 60 -7.05 6.87 -1.20
N TRP A 61 -7.73 6.78 -2.33
CA TRP A 61 -8.72 7.77 -2.75
C TRP A 61 -10.10 7.15 -2.79
N TYR A 62 -11.12 7.98 -2.70
CA TYR A 62 -12.47 7.63 -3.10
C TYR A 62 -12.60 7.64 -4.63
N ASP A 63 -13.68 7.05 -5.13
CA ASP A 63 -14.07 7.12 -6.54
C ASP A 63 -14.15 8.56 -7.08
N SER A 64 -14.46 9.52 -6.19
CA SER A 64 -14.46 10.96 -6.48
C SER A 64 -13.08 11.60 -6.67
N GLY A 65 -11.99 10.85 -6.43
CA GLY A 65 -10.61 11.34 -6.45
C GLY A 65 -10.18 12.08 -5.18
N LYS A 66 -11.05 12.22 -4.17
CA LYS A 66 -10.68 12.77 -2.85
C LYS A 66 -9.90 11.73 -2.04
N LYS A 67 -8.93 12.18 -1.22
CA LYS A 67 -8.24 11.28 -0.28
C LYS A 67 -9.27 10.63 0.65
N ARG A 68 -9.12 9.33 0.87
CA ARG A 68 -9.91 8.49 1.77
C ARG A 68 -9.10 8.07 2.98
N MET A 69 -7.84 7.71 2.76
CA MET A 69 -6.94 7.23 3.79
C MET A 69 -5.50 7.50 3.37
N GLU A 70 -4.64 7.71 4.35
CA GLU A 70 -3.22 7.93 4.19
C GLU A 70 -2.54 7.23 5.36
N MET A 71 -1.55 6.42 5.05
CA MET A 71 -0.75 5.73 6.04
C MET A 71 0.71 6.05 5.78
N ILE A 72 1.43 6.42 6.82
CA ILE A 72 2.86 6.67 6.75
C ILE A 72 3.58 5.44 7.27
N TYR A 73 4.43 4.86 6.41
CA TYR A 73 5.26 3.71 6.70
C TYR A 73 6.70 4.13 6.94
N LYS A 74 7.28 3.62 8.02
CA LYS A 74 8.71 3.73 8.31
C LYS A 74 9.23 2.34 8.64
N ASP A 75 10.22 1.88 7.88
CA ASP A 75 10.84 0.55 8.05
C ASP A 75 9.81 -0.61 8.04
N GLY A 76 8.74 -0.48 7.25
CA GLY A 76 7.67 -1.48 7.14
C GLY A 76 6.56 -1.35 8.19
N GLU A 77 6.70 -0.47 9.18
CA GLU A 77 5.71 -0.25 10.24
C GLU A 77 4.87 1.00 9.97
N ILE A 78 3.58 0.93 10.30
CA ILE A 78 2.67 2.09 10.22
C ILE A 78 2.96 2.98 11.42
N ILE A 79 3.43 4.20 11.16
CA ILE A 79 3.67 5.20 12.20
C ILE A 79 2.54 6.21 12.33
N SER A 80 1.72 6.36 11.29
CA SER A 80 0.57 7.26 11.31
C SER A 80 -0.48 6.78 10.31
N THR A 81 -1.75 6.91 10.70
CA THR A 81 -2.91 6.67 9.83
C THR A 81 -3.81 7.88 9.93
N THR A 82 -4.09 8.53 8.81
CA THR A 82 -5.11 9.57 8.69
C THR A 82 -6.26 9.04 7.84
N LEU A 83 -7.48 9.29 8.28
CA LEU A 83 -8.69 8.94 7.54
C LEU A 83 -9.40 10.22 7.11
N TRP A 84 -10.06 10.19 5.96
CA TRP A 84 -10.89 11.29 5.48
C TRP A 84 -12.27 10.77 5.13
N ASP A 85 -13.29 11.59 5.40
CA ASP A 85 -14.65 11.32 4.95
C ASP A 85 -14.86 11.74 3.47
N LEU A 86 -16.02 11.43 2.90
CA LEU A 86 -16.37 11.74 1.50
C LEU A 86 -16.39 13.26 1.18
N GLU A 87 -16.63 14.08 2.19
CA GLU A 87 -16.58 15.54 2.11
C GLU A 87 -15.12 16.04 2.09
N GLY A 88 -14.19 15.25 2.63
CA GLY A 88 -12.76 15.56 2.69
C GLY A 88 -12.31 16.09 4.04
N ASN A 89 -13.12 15.93 5.10
CA ASN A 89 -12.71 16.25 6.46
C ASN A 89 -11.90 15.09 7.03
N LYS A 90 -10.82 15.42 7.74
CA LYS A 90 -10.03 14.43 8.45
C LYS A 90 -10.85 13.83 9.59
N GLN A 91 -11.00 12.52 9.57
CA GLN A 91 -11.58 11.73 10.64
C GLN A 91 -10.42 11.29 11.54
N GLY A 92 -10.13 12.09 12.56
CA GLY A 92 -9.21 11.75 13.64
C GLY A 92 -7.97 12.64 13.72
N GLU A 93 -7.84 13.31 14.87
CA GLU A 93 -6.85 12.99 15.90
C GLU A 93 -7.60 12.62 17.19
#